data_AF-A0A1Z8UX95-F1
#
_entry.id   AF-A0A1Z8UX95-F1
#
_cell.length_a   1.000
_cell.length_b   1.000
_cell.length_c   1.000
_cell.angle_alpha   90.00
_cell.angle_beta   90.00
_cell.angle_gamma   90.00
#
_symmetry.space_group_name_H-M   'P 1'
#
loop_
_entity.id
_entity.type
_entity.pdbx_description
1 polymer ?
#
loop_
_entity_poly.entity_id
_entity_poly.type
_entity_poly.pdbx_seq_one_letter_code
_entity_poly.pdbx_strand_id
1 'polypeptide(L)'
;KSSDVIYLQKESYANLAYLIEDKERIMTLKPPTWQPEQPLPRYADRKTLAAIITHNFFPISHRTLQTWPLTVRRPNRAAVYEVAEALAFAEQKLDGAVSYKQGNW
;
A
#
# COMPACT_ATOMS: atom_id res chain seq x y z
N LYS A 1 28.04 -44.90 4.19
CA LYS A 1 27.95 -43.86 3.13
C LYS A 1 26.52 -43.65 2.59
N SER A 2 25.46 -44.08 3.30
CA SER A 2 24.07 -43.88 2.87
C SER A 2 23.33 -42.86 3.74
N SER A 3 23.63 -42.83 5.04
CA SER A 3 22.95 -41.99 6.04
C SER A 3 23.12 -40.48 5.82
N ASP A 4 24.35 -40.01 5.55
CA ASP A 4 24.68 -38.58 5.50
C ASP A 4 23.99 -37.84 4.34
N VAL A 5 23.72 -38.54 3.23
CA VAL A 5 23.04 -37.98 2.06
C VAL A 5 21.56 -37.71 2.36
N ILE A 6 20.92 -38.56 3.16
CA ILE A 6 19.49 -38.43 3.53
C ILE A 6 19.29 -37.26 4.50
N TYR A 7 20.24 -37.04 5.42
CA TYR A 7 20.19 -35.92 6.36
C TYR A 7 20.34 -34.57 5.65
N LEU A 8 21.31 -34.45 4.74
CA LEU A 8 21.53 -33.23 3.95
C LEU A 8 20.33 -32.90 3.04
N GLN A 9 19.69 -33.92 2.48
CA GLN A 9 18.51 -33.75 1.64
C GLN A 9 17.28 -33.31 2.47
N LYS A 10 17.10 -33.85 3.69
CA LYS A 10 16.02 -33.42 4.61
C LYS A 10 16.18 -31.97 5.08
N GLU A 11 17.39 -31.53 5.40
CA GLU A 11 17.65 -30.13 5.78
C GLU A 11 17.42 -29.16 4.61
N SER A 12 17.76 -29.57 3.38
CA SER A 12 17.44 -28.81 2.16
C SER A 12 15.93 -28.58 2.00
N TYR A 13 15.11 -29.63 2.18
CA TYR A 13 13.65 -29.49 2.09
C TYR A 13 13.05 -28.69 3.24
N ALA A 14 13.57 -28.82 4.47
CA ALA A 14 13.11 -28.03 5.61
C ALA A 14 13.39 -26.53 5.40
N ASN A 15 14.56 -26.18 4.86
CA ASN A 15 14.92 -24.80 4.54
C ASN A 15 14.09 -24.25 3.37
N LEU A 16 13.81 -25.07 2.34
CA LEU A 16 12.92 -24.67 1.25
C LEU A 16 11.47 -24.52 1.71
N ALA A 17 10.98 -25.39 2.60
CA ALA A 17 9.64 -25.28 3.18
C ALA A 17 9.50 -24.02 4.03
N TYR A 18 10.49 -23.69 4.87
CA TYR A 18 10.52 -22.43 5.60
C TYR A 18 10.58 -21.21 4.68
N LEU A 19 11.37 -21.27 3.60
CA LEU A 19 11.45 -20.19 2.61
C LEU A 19 10.14 -20.02 1.82
N ILE A 20 9.45 -21.13 1.50
CA ILE A 20 8.15 -21.12 0.83
C ILE A 20 7.06 -20.62 1.77
N GLU A 21 7.02 -21.10 3.02
CA GLU A 21 6.10 -20.62 4.05
C GLU A 21 6.32 -19.14 4.35
N ASP A 22 7.56 -18.66 4.41
CA ASP A 22 7.85 -17.23 4.60
C ASP A 22 7.49 -16.42 3.36
N LYS A 23 7.70 -16.95 2.14
CA LYS A 23 7.25 -16.31 0.90
C LYS A 23 5.72 -16.21 0.84
N GLU A 24 5.00 -17.26 1.19
CA GLU A 24 3.54 -17.30 1.34
C GLU A 24 3.06 -16.35 2.46
N ARG A 25 3.81 -16.26 3.57
CA ARG A 25 3.53 -15.36 4.70
C ARG A 25 3.76 -13.89 4.32
N ILE A 26 4.80 -13.57 3.56
CA ILE A 26 5.08 -12.23 3.02
C ILE A 26 4.03 -11.83 1.98
N MET A 27 3.46 -12.79 1.24
CA MET A 27 2.36 -12.58 0.29
C MET A 27 1.00 -12.25 0.95
N THR A 28 0.89 -12.31 2.28
CA THR A 28 -0.35 -11.91 2.99
C THR A 28 -0.45 -10.42 3.33
N LEU A 29 0.58 -9.61 3.05
CA LEU A 29 0.44 -8.16 3.01
C LEU A 29 0.09 -7.74 1.59
N LYS A 30 -1.21 -7.87 1.25
CA LYS A 30 -1.76 -7.48 -0.06
C LYS A 30 -1.18 -6.12 -0.48
N PRO A 31 -0.38 -6.04 -1.56
CA PRO A 31 0.08 -4.76 -2.09
C PRO A 31 -1.15 -3.91 -2.44
N PRO A 32 -1.04 -2.56 -2.40
CA PRO A 32 -2.14 -1.71 -2.82
C PRO A 32 -2.64 -2.22 -4.18
N THR A 33 -3.92 -2.58 -4.23
CA THR A 33 -4.49 -3.36 -5.34
C THR A 33 -4.55 -2.55 -6.64
N TRP A 34 -4.31 -1.25 -6.56
CA TRP A 34 -4.38 -0.31 -7.67
C TRP A 34 -3.00 -0.02 -8.27
N GLN A 35 -2.96 0.02 -9.60
CA GLN A 35 -1.83 0.48 -10.41
C GLN A 35 -2.25 1.72 -11.22
N PRO A 36 -1.31 2.62 -11.59
CA PRO A 36 -1.61 3.84 -12.35
C PRO A 36 -2.41 3.63 -13.63
N GLU A 37 -2.22 2.50 -14.29
CA GLU A 37 -2.86 2.13 -15.55
C GLU A 37 -4.31 1.64 -15.35
N GLN A 38 -4.75 1.45 -14.11
CA GLN A 38 -6.09 0.98 -13.78
C GLN A 38 -7.08 2.13 -13.55
N PRO A 39 -8.36 1.96 -13.94
CA PRO A 39 -9.37 2.97 -13.67
C PRO A 39 -9.51 3.24 -12.17
N LEU A 40 -9.83 4.49 -11.82
CA LEU A 40 -10.01 4.89 -10.43
C LEU A 40 -11.23 4.15 -9.83
N PRO A 41 -11.05 3.39 -8.74
CA PRO A 41 -12.17 2.75 -8.07
C PRO A 41 -13.04 3.80 -7.38
N ARG A 42 -14.35 3.53 -7.23
CA ARG A 42 -15.24 4.43 -6.46
C ARG A 42 -14.86 4.48 -4.99
N TYR A 43 -14.46 3.33 -4.45
CA TYR A 43 -14.15 3.11 -3.05
C TYR A 43 -12.81 2.40 -2.90
N ALA A 44 -11.97 2.86 -1.98
CA ALA A 44 -10.64 2.31 -1.76
C ALA A 44 -10.30 2.17 -0.26
N ASP A 45 -9.38 1.26 0.04
CA ASP A 45 -8.74 1.20 1.35
C ASP A 45 -7.67 2.29 1.48
N ARG A 46 -7.22 2.55 2.72
CA ARG A 46 -6.23 3.62 2.99
C ARG A 46 -4.91 3.45 2.24
N LYS A 47 -4.45 2.21 2.00
CA LYS A 47 -3.18 2.00 1.29
C LYS A 47 -3.32 2.33 -0.19
N THR A 48 -4.38 1.83 -0.83
CA THR A 48 -4.67 2.14 -2.22
C THR A 48 -4.96 3.61 -2.41
N LEU A 49 -5.72 4.23 -1.52
CA LEU A 49 -6.01 5.66 -1.59
C LEU A 49 -4.74 6.52 -1.49
N ALA A 50 -3.79 6.14 -0.63
CA ALA A 50 -2.50 6.84 -0.55
C ALA A 50 -1.67 6.68 -1.83
N ALA A 51 -1.69 5.50 -2.46
CA ALA A 51 -1.01 5.27 -3.73
C ALA A 51 -1.62 6.13 -4.86
N ILE A 52 -2.95 6.19 -4.93
CA ILE A 52 -3.67 7.02 -5.90
C ILE A 52 -3.29 8.50 -5.70
N ILE A 53 -3.39 9.03 -4.48
CA ILE A 53 -3.09 10.46 -4.22
C ILE A 53 -1.61 10.78 -4.50
N THR A 54 -0.70 9.88 -4.12
CA THR A 54 0.74 10.03 -4.37
C THR A 54 1.05 10.12 -5.86
N HIS A 55 0.34 9.35 -6.68
CA HIS A 55 0.50 9.38 -8.13
C HIS A 55 -0.05 10.67 -8.76
N ASN A 56 -1.15 11.21 -8.25
CA ASN A 56 -1.87 12.32 -8.91
C ASN A 56 -1.51 13.72 -8.37
N PHE A 57 -1.08 13.84 -7.11
CA PHE A 57 -0.88 15.14 -6.46
C PHE A 57 0.49 15.29 -5.79
N PHE A 58 0.65 14.70 -4.60
CA PHE A 58 1.87 14.81 -3.81
C PHE A 58 2.09 13.55 -2.96
N PRO A 59 3.35 13.23 -2.61
CA PRO A 59 3.67 12.03 -1.84
C PRO A 59 3.01 12.03 -0.47
N ILE A 60 2.22 10.98 -0.17
CA ILE A 60 1.61 10.80 1.14
C ILE A 60 1.70 9.36 1.64
N SER A 61 1.75 9.23 2.96
CA SER A 61 1.62 7.92 3.60
C SER A 61 0.17 7.61 3.93
N HIS A 62 -0.19 6.32 4.00
CA HIS A 62 -1.50 5.89 4.50
C HIS A 62 -1.76 6.29 5.97
N ARG A 63 -0.73 6.68 6.73
CA ARG A 63 -0.88 7.19 8.11
C ARG A 63 -1.37 8.63 8.08
N THR A 64 -0.88 9.43 7.14
CA THR A 64 -1.30 10.83 6.93
C THR A 64 -2.80 10.92 6.67
N LEU A 65 -3.39 9.95 5.96
CA LEU A 65 -4.83 9.89 5.71
C LEU A 65 -5.68 9.67 6.97
N GLN A 66 -5.10 9.30 8.11
CA GLN A 66 -5.86 9.13 9.36
C GLN A 66 -6.32 10.44 9.97
N THR A 67 -5.61 11.54 9.69
CA THR A 67 -5.95 12.87 10.21
C THR A 67 -6.84 13.67 9.27
N TRP A 68 -7.10 13.15 8.06
CA TRP A 68 -7.93 13.85 7.09
C TRP A 68 -9.41 13.67 7.45
N PRO A 69 -10.23 14.73 7.32
CA PRO A 69 -11.65 14.69 7.64
C PRO A 69 -12.45 14.00 6.52
N LEU A 70 -12.10 12.76 6.17
CA LEU A 70 -12.75 11.99 5.10
C LEU A 70 -13.89 11.13 5.64
N THR A 71 -14.92 10.93 4.82
CA THR A 71 -16.03 10.04 5.16
C THR A 71 -15.56 8.57 5.16
N VAL A 72 -15.64 7.92 6.33
CA VAL A 72 -15.26 6.50 6.48
C VAL A 72 -16.48 5.60 6.52
N ARG A 73 -16.53 4.60 5.64
CA ARG A 73 -17.54 3.55 5.67
C ARG A 73 -16.91 2.23 6.10
N ARG A 74 -17.65 1.39 6.85
CA ARG A 74 -17.12 0.13 7.40
C ARG A 74 -17.92 -1.13 7.03
N PRO A 75 -18.03 -1.50 5.74
CA PRO A 75 -18.57 -2.80 5.38
C PRO A 75 -17.66 -3.92 5.91
N ASN A 76 -18.23 -4.97 6.53
CA ASN A 76 -17.50 -6.15 7.01
C ASN A 76 -16.24 -5.84 7.84
N ARG A 77 -16.31 -4.83 8.73
CA ARG A 77 -15.19 -4.34 9.56
C ARG A 77 -13.99 -3.76 8.77
N ALA A 78 -14.09 -3.61 7.45
CA ALA A 78 -13.06 -2.99 6.62
C ALA A 78 -13.32 -1.49 6.48
N ALA A 79 -12.31 -0.64 6.72
CA ALA A 79 -12.45 0.80 6.53
C ALA A 79 -12.25 1.17 5.06
N VAL A 80 -13.28 1.80 4.47
CA VAL A 80 -13.38 2.13 3.05
C VAL A 80 -13.69 3.62 2.90
N TYR A 81 -13.07 4.25 1.91
CA TYR A 81 -13.11 5.69 1.66
C TYR A 81 -13.57 5.94 0.23
N GLU A 82 -14.30 7.04 0.02
CA GLU A 82 -14.68 7.48 -1.32
C GLU A 82 -13.49 8.15 -2.01
N VAL A 83 -13.12 7.65 -3.19
CA VAL A 83 -11.91 8.13 -3.87
C VAL A 83 -12.08 9.56 -4.38
N ALA A 84 -13.26 9.90 -4.92
CA ALA A 84 -13.53 11.24 -5.42
C ALA A 84 -13.43 12.32 -4.33
N GLU A 85 -14.00 12.07 -3.15
CA GLU A 85 -13.90 12.96 -1.98
C GLU A 85 -12.44 13.17 -1.56
N ALA A 86 -11.67 12.08 -1.51
CA ALA A 86 -10.27 12.14 -1.12
C ALA A 86 -9.39 12.89 -2.13
N LEU A 87 -9.66 12.75 -3.43
CA LEU A 87 -8.96 13.48 -4.48
C LEU A 87 -9.28 14.98 -4.42
N ALA A 88 -10.56 15.35 -4.24
CA ALA A 88 -10.95 16.75 -4.10
C ALA A 88 -10.28 17.42 -2.88
N PHE A 89 -10.17 16.71 -1.76
CA PHE A 89 -9.46 17.23 -0.59
C PHE A 89 -7.95 17.35 -0.83
N ALA A 90 -7.35 16.40 -1.55
CA ALA A 90 -5.93 16.47 -1.91
C ALA A 90 -5.65 17.68 -2.83
N GLU A 91 -6.50 17.91 -3.83
CA GLU A 91 -6.42 19.08 -4.72
C GLU A 91 -6.51 20.39 -3.92
N GLN A 92 -7.53 20.55 -3.09
CA GLN A 92 -7.69 21.73 -2.22
C GLN A 92 -6.46 21.97 -1.34
N LYS A 93 -5.87 20.89 -0.82
CA LYS A 93 -4.70 20.97 0.05
C LYS A 93 -3.44 21.38 -0.72
N LEU A 94 -3.30 20.93 -1.96
CA LEU A 94 -2.20 21.32 -2.84
C LEU A 94 -2.34 22.80 -3.24
N ASP A 95 -3.55 23.23 -3.61
CA ASP A 95 -3.84 24.60 -4.00
C ASP A 95 -3.64 25.59 -2.84
N GLY A 96 -3.96 25.17 -1.62
CA GLY A 96 -3.75 25.96 -0.40
C GLY A 96 -2.31 25.93 0.14
N ALA A 97 -1.39 25.19 -0.48
CA ALA A 97 -0.03 25.07 0.00
C ALA A 97 0.76 26.37 -0.22
N VAL A 98 1.63 26.72 0.73
CA VAL A 98 2.50 27.90 0.60
C VAL A 98 3.49 27.68 -0.54
N SER A 99 3.33 28.45 -1.62
CA SER A 99 4.28 28.47 -2.72
C SER A 99 5.43 29.41 -2.41
N TYR A 100 6.67 28.94 -2.53
CA TYR A 100 7.84 29.80 -2.56
C TYR A 100 8.63 29.53 -3.83
N LYS A 101 9.15 30.59 -4.45
CA LYS A 101 10.09 30.45 -5.57
C LYS A 101 11.43 30.04 -5.00
N GLN A 102 11.94 28.87 -5.37
CA GLN A 102 13.30 28.49 -5.03
C GLN A 102 14.25 29.52 -5.65
N GLY A 103 15.01 30.22 -4.81
CA GLY A 103 15.99 31.20 -5.26
C GLY A 103 17.15 30.52 -5.98
N ASN A 104 17.63 31.14 -7.06
CA ASN A 104 18.93 30.79 -7.63
C ASN A 104 19.99 31.09 -6.56
N TRP A 105 20.69 30.05 -6.11
CA TRP A 105 21.98 30.21 -5.45
C TRP A 105 23.05 30.55 -6.49
#